data_AF-A0A2T4IHL7-F1
#
_entry.id   AF-A0A2T4IHL7-F1
#
_cell.length_a   1.000
_cell.length_b   1.000
_cell.length_c   1.000
_cell.angle_alpha   90.00
_cell.angle_beta   90.00
_cell.angle_gamma   90.00
#
_symmetry.space_group_name_H-M   'P 1'
#
loop_
_entity.id
_entity.type
_entity.pdbx_description
1 polymer ?
#
loop_
_entity_poly.entity_id
_entity_poly.type
_entity_poly.pdbx_seq_one_letter_code
_entity_poly.pdbx_strand_id
1 'polypeptide(L)'
;MLSIRDCLDYCDLTEEEVALIAEHEGIPDAAAAQVACGLVQTPEGVLLLTHYMLDLVERAAERGDAGKAEEARKLCERFVADHPLPH
;
A
#
# COMPACT_ATOMS: atom_id res chain seq x y z
N MET A 1 -1.78 6.12 24.30
CA MET A 1 -1.75 6.43 22.87
C MET A 1 -1.48 5.12 22.15
N LEU A 2 -2.29 4.76 21.17
CA LEU A 2 -1.99 3.65 20.25
C LEU A 2 -0.72 4.01 19.47
N SER A 3 0.20 3.07 19.35
CA SER A 3 1.39 3.21 18.52
C SER A 3 1.03 2.99 17.05
N ILE A 4 1.92 3.39 16.14
CA ILE A 4 1.71 3.16 14.71
C ILE A 4 1.60 1.67 14.37
N ARG A 5 2.29 0.81 15.15
CA ARG A 5 2.18 -0.65 15.07
C ARG A 5 0.78 -1.14 15.40
N ASP A 6 0.18 -0.62 16.47
CA ASP A 6 -1.18 -1.00 16.85
C ASP A 6 -2.22 -0.58 15.80
N CYS A 7 -1.98 0.51 15.08
CA CYS A 7 -2.84 0.93 13.95
C CYS A 7 -2.69 0.01 12.74
N LEU A 8 -1.47 -0.42 12.41
CA LEU A 8 -1.20 -1.32 11.29
C LEU A 8 -1.76 -2.72 11.55
N ASP A 9 -1.55 -3.25 12.75
CA ASP A 9 -2.12 -4.52 13.20
C ASP A 9 -3.67 -4.49 13.19
N TYR A 10 -4.28 -3.34 13.46
CA TYR A 10 -5.73 -3.18 13.39
C TYR A 10 -6.28 -3.10 11.96
N CYS A 11 -5.47 -2.59 11.02
CA CYS A 11 -5.87 -2.33 9.65
C CYS A 11 -5.48 -3.46 8.68
N ASP A 12 -4.92 -4.56 9.18
CA ASP A 12 -4.33 -5.64 8.38
C ASP A 12 -3.38 -5.10 7.29
N LEU A 13 -2.52 -4.14 7.69
CA LEU A 13 -1.52 -3.51 6.83
C LEU A 13 -0.10 -3.87 7.30
N THR A 14 0.80 -4.08 6.36
CA THR A 14 2.22 -4.33 6.63
C THR A 14 3.07 -3.07 6.48
N GLU A 15 4.24 -3.05 7.13
CA GLU A 15 5.23 -1.97 6.97
C GLU A 15 5.68 -1.82 5.49
N GLU A 16 5.70 -2.91 4.73
CA GLU A 16 6.09 -2.94 3.31
C GLU A 16 5.05 -2.29 2.39
N GLU A 17 3.76 -2.55 2.63
CA GLU A 17 2.66 -1.90 1.90
C GLU A 17 2.60 -0.40 2.19
N VAL A 18 2.85 -0.02 3.44
CA VAL A 18 2.97 1.39 3.83
C VAL A 18 4.15 2.06 3.12
N ALA A 19 5.28 1.37 3.00
CA ALA A 19 6.45 1.90 2.31
C ALA A 19 6.16 2.16 0.81
N LEU A 20 5.38 1.31 0.15
CA LEU A 20 4.90 1.59 -1.21
C LEU A 20 4.06 2.87 -1.24
N ILE A 21 3.10 3.02 -0.33
CA ILE A 21 2.25 4.23 -0.29
C ILE A 21 3.09 5.49 -0.02
N ALA A 22 4.06 5.39 0.89
CA ALA A 22 5.00 6.47 1.21
C ALA A 22 5.80 6.91 -0.02
N GLU A 23 6.30 5.94 -0.80
CA GLU A 23 7.03 6.21 -2.04
C GLU A 23 6.14 6.82 -3.13
N HIS A 24 4.92 6.30 -3.28
CA HIS A 24 3.97 6.80 -4.29
C HIS A 24 3.63 8.28 -4.05
N GLU A 25 3.31 8.61 -2.80
CA GLU A 25 2.86 9.95 -2.39
C GLU A 25 4.03 10.91 -2.09
N GLY A 26 5.25 10.40 -1.92
CA GLY A 26 6.41 11.20 -1.55
C GLY A 26 6.34 11.76 -0.13
N ILE A 27 5.78 10.98 0.81
CA ILE A 27 5.58 11.36 2.22
C ILE A 27 6.31 10.41 3.16
N PRO A 28 6.61 10.80 4.42
CA PRO A 28 7.23 9.91 5.39
C PRO A 28 6.34 8.70 5.73
N ASP A 29 6.95 7.55 6.03
CA ASP A 29 6.25 6.29 6.37
C ASP A 29 5.19 6.47 7.46
N ALA A 30 5.48 7.30 8.47
CA ALA A 30 4.53 7.56 9.55
C ALA A 30 3.26 8.28 9.05
N ALA A 31 3.39 9.18 8.07
CA ALA A 31 2.25 9.85 7.46
C ALA A 31 1.52 8.90 6.50
N ALA A 32 2.25 8.10 5.72
CA ALA A 32 1.67 7.10 4.82
C ALA A 32 0.86 6.05 5.58
N ALA A 33 1.34 5.59 6.74
CA ALA A 33 0.62 4.68 7.60
C ALA A 33 -0.74 5.27 8.04
N GLN A 34 -0.77 6.55 8.41
CA GLN A 34 -2.02 7.22 8.80
C GLN A 34 -3.00 7.32 7.61
N VAL A 35 -2.50 7.67 6.42
CA VAL A 35 -3.30 7.71 5.19
C VAL A 35 -3.85 6.33 4.84
N ALA A 36 -3.00 5.31 4.84
CA ALA A 36 -3.36 3.93 4.53
C ALA A 36 -4.42 3.39 5.51
N CYS A 37 -4.19 3.58 6.82
CA CYS A 37 -5.13 3.16 7.87
C CYS A 37 -6.51 3.84 7.71
N GLY A 38 -6.55 5.08 7.23
CA GLY A 38 -7.81 5.78 6.97
C GLY A 38 -8.54 5.28 5.73
N LEU A 39 -7.80 5.05 4.64
CA LEU A 39 -8.37 4.65 3.35
C LEU A 39 -8.88 3.21 3.34
N VAL A 40 -8.13 2.28 3.94
CA VAL A 40 -8.45 0.83 3.93
C VAL A 40 -9.78 0.49 4.61
N GLN A 41 -10.35 1.41 5.38
CA GLN A 41 -11.66 1.27 6.04
C GLN A 41 -12.85 1.35 5.06
N THR A 42 -12.61 1.66 3.79
CA THR A 42 -13.67 1.87 2.78
C THR A 42 -13.31 1.15 1.48
N PRO A 43 -14.29 0.59 0.75
CA PRO A 43 -14.06 0.01 -0.57
C PRO A 43 -13.34 0.94 -1.55
N GLU A 44 -13.75 2.21 -1.59
CA GLU A 44 -13.17 3.22 -2.47
C GLU A 44 -11.71 3.51 -2.10
N GLY A 45 -11.40 3.51 -0.80
CA GLY A 45 -10.04 3.67 -0.32
C GLY A 45 -9.17 2.45 -0.58
N VAL A 46 -9.68 1.22 -0.45
CA VAL A 46 -8.96 -0.01 -0.85
C VAL A 46 -8.64 0.02 -2.36
N LEU A 47 -9.59 0.46 -3.18
CA LEU A 47 -9.37 0.64 -4.61
C LEU A 47 -8.28 1.68 -4.89
N LEU A 48 -8.32 2.83 -4.20
CA LEU A 48 -7.29 3.87 -4.34
C LEU A 48 -5.90 3.38 -3.95
N LEU A 49 -5.78 2.67 -2.82
CA LEU A 49 -4.52 2.09 -2.37
C LEU A 49 -3.98 1.04 -3.35
N THR A 50 -4.85 0.22 -3.92
CA THR A 50 -4.48 -0.75 -4.96
C THR A 50 -3.92 -0.03 -6.20
N HIS A 51 -4.56 1.07 -6.61
CA HIS A 51 -4.05 1.90 -7.71
C HIS A 51 -2.66 2.47 -7.42
N TYR A 52 -2.39 2.96 -6.21
CA TYR A 52 -1.07 3.47 -5.83
C TYR A 52 0.02 2.39 -5.97
N MET A 53 -0.28 1.16 -5.55
CA MET A 53 0.65 0.04 -5.67
C MET A 53 0.87 -0.36 -7.13
N LEU A 54 -0.18 -0.41 -7.96
CA LEU A 54 -0.08 -0.71 -9.39
C LEU A 54 0.73 0.37 -10.14
N ASP A 55 0.48 1.65 -9.86
CA ASP A 55 1.27 2.76 -10.38
C ASP A 55 2.75 2.60 -10.08
N LEU A 56 3.10 2.11 -8.88
CA LEU A 56 4.50 1.84 -8.52
C LEU A 56 5.10 0.67 -9.28
N VAL A 57 4.33 -0.39 -9.52
CA VAL A 57 4.75 -1.53 -10.38
C VAL A 57 5.07 -1.01 -11.78
N GLU A 58 4.18 -0.21 -12.36
CA GLU A 58 4.37 0.37 -13.70
C GLU A 58 5.59 1.28 -13.74
N ARG A 59 5.71 2.22 -12.80
CA ARG A 59 6.87 3.14 -12.72
C ARG A 59 8.20 2.41 -12.49
N ALA A 60 8.21 1.30 -11.77
CA ALA A 60 9.42 0.48 -11.59
C ALA A 60 9.78 -0.26 -12.89
N ALA A 61 8.78 -0.83 -13.57
CA ALA A 61 8.97 -1.50 -14.85
C ALA A 61 9.48 -0.55 -15.94
N GLU A 62 8.92 0.67 -16.03
CA GLU A 62 9.33 1.70 -16.99
C GLU A 62 10.80 2.14 -16.80
N ARG A 63 11.28 2.14 -15.55
CA ARG A 63 12.68 2.44 -15.22
C ARG A 63 13.63 1.27 -15.46
N GLY A 64 13.11 0.09 -15.81
CA GLY A 64 13.89 -1.13 -15.95
C GLY A 64 14.25 -1.80 -14.63
N ASP A 65 13.63 -1.41 -13.51
CA ASP A 65 13.84 -2.02 -12.20
C ASP A 65 12.87 -3.20 -12.01
N ALA A 66 13.19 -4.32 -12.68
CA ALA A 66 12.38 -5.52 -12.63
C ALA A 66 12.29 -6.13 -11.22
N GLY A 67 13.31 -5.93 -10.38
CA GLY A 67 13.31 -6.43 -9.00
C GLY A 67 12.26 -5.71 -8.16
N LYS A 68 12.26 -4.38 -8.21
CA LYS A 68 11.27 -3.55 -7.52
C LYS A 68 9.85 -3.77 -8.06
N ALA A 69 9.69 -3.88 -9.38
CA ALA A 69 8.39 -4.14 -9.98
C ALA A 69 7.78 -5.47 -9.51
N GLU A 70 8.61 -6.51 -9.39
CA GLU A 70 8.20 -7.82 -8.86
C GLU A 70 7.80 -7.75 -7.38
N GLU A 71 8.60 -7.05 -6.57
CA GLU A 71 8.32 -6.86 -5.14
C GLU A 71 7.02 -6.09 -4.93
N ALA A 72 6.85 -4.94 -5.58
CA ALA A 72 5.63 -4.14 -5.49
C ALA A 72 4.40 -4.92 -5.95
N ARG A 73 4.53 -5.77 -6.99
CA ARG A 73 3.43 -6.60 -7.47
C ARG A 73 3.02 -7.65 -6.45
N LYS A 74 3.97 -8.33 -5.80
CA LYS A 74 3.66 -9.31 -4.74
C LYS A 74 2.96 -8.66 -3.56
N LEU A 75 3.39 -7.48 -3.16
CA LEU A 75 2.75 -6.72 -2.09
C LEU A 75 1.32 -6.31 -2.49
N CYS A 76 1.11 -5.87 -3.73
CA CYS A 76 -0.21 -5.56 -4.26
C CYS A 76 -1.14 -6.79 -4.29
N GLU A 77 -0.62 -7.95 -4.74
CA GLU A 77 -1.38 -9.21 -4.77
C GLU A 77 -1.81 -9.64 -3.37
N ARG A 78 -0.91 -9.52 -2.37
CA ARG A 78 -1.22 -9.78 -0.96
C ARG A 78 -2.28 -8.80 -0.44
N PHE A 79 -2.09 -7.50 -0.67
CA PHE A 79 -3.02 -6.46 -0.25
C PHE A 79 -4.44 -6.72 -0.78
N VAL A 80 -4.60 -7.07 -2.06
CA VAL A 80 -5.92 -7.37 -2.65
C VAL A 80 -6.51 -8.68 -2.10
N ALA A 81 -5.68 -9.66 -1.73
CA ALA A 81 -6.16 -10.89 -1.11
C ALA A 81 -6.68 -10.66 0.31
N ASP A 82 -6.02 -9.78 1.07
CA ASP A 82 -6.40 -9.41 2.44
C ASP A 82 -7.56 -8.40 2.43
N HIS A 83 -7.64 -7.55 1.41
CA HIS A 83 -8.64 -6.49 1.22
C HIS A 83 -9.36 -6.62 -0.14
N PRO A 84 -10.30 -7.57 -0.29
CA PRO A 84 -10.93 -7.83 -1.57
C PRO A 84 -11.80 -6.66 -2.04
N LEU A 85 -11.58 -6.24 -3.29
CA LEU A 85 -12.38 -5.20 -3.94
C LEU A 85 -13.81 -5.70 -4.18
N PRO A 86 -14.85 -4.92 -3.82
CA PRO A 86 -16.21 -5.29 -4.18
C PRO A 86 -16.41 -5.23 -5.69
N HIS A 87 -17.18 -6.20 -6.19
CA HIS A 87 -17.49 -6.41 -7.61
C HIS A 87 -18.48 -5.39 -8.16
#